data_AF-A0A833SBQ8-F1
#
_entry.id   AF-A0A833SBQ8-F1
#
_cell.length_a   1.000
_cell.length_b   1.000
_cell.length_c   1.000
_cell.angle_alpha   90.00
_cell.angle_beta   90.00
_cell.angle_gamma   90.00
#
_symmetry.space_group_name_H-M   'P 1'
#
loop_
_entity.id
_entity.type
_entity.pdbx_description
1 polymer ?
#
loop_
_entity_poly.entity_id
_entity_poly.type
_entity_poly.pdbx_seq_one_letter_code
_entity_poly.pdbx_strand_id
1 'polypeptide(L)'
;MLLENHILSVQQLAFSPLKTVFEDEINEWERKLKLTQEVLILWMEVQRDWMYLEPIFTSEDINVQLPVETRKYNAMERNWRRIMKNAYENPYIMKICPDQSLLESLQECQSLLEVVQKGLSNYVEVKRKIFPRFYFLSDDELLEILAQAKKVQAVQPHLRKCFENIQEVRFEEDLQITRMYSAEREEVMLHPPMYPLRSVEYWLGDLETVMRNTLRKMIEDALSVVKEIPRKVWVYMWPGQVALCCGQAYWTAQVENGILTKTLSNYYQELLGHVRYGSMNRYKNHKLKYYAVSMYPKCYYIPKCFTLEKMDDLRELVRGPQTEIQRLTLEAVITIEVHARDVLYKLLQEKVSNVNDFNWISQLRYYWVNDDLKVRAVNAEFPYGYEYLGNTGRLVITPLTDRCYLTLTGALHLKFGGAPAGPAGTGKTETTKDLAKAFAIQCVVFNCSDQLDFMSMGKFFKGLAR
;
A
#
# COMPACT_ATOMS: atom_id res chain seq x y z
N MET A 1 -45.06 10.32 -0.18
CA MET A 1 -46.30 9.77 -0.76
C MET A 1 -47.59 10.35 -0.16
N LEU A 2 -48.00 10.08 1.10
CA LEU A 2 -49.31 10.60 1.58
C LEU A 2 -49.35 12.14 1.72
N LEU A 3 -48.30 12.74 2.30
CA LEU A 3 -48.20 14.20 2.46
C LEU A 3 -48.13 14.94 1.12
N GLU A 4 -47.33 14.45 0.18
CA GLU A 4 -47.22 15.01 -1.17
C GLU A 4 -48.55 14.95 -1.93
N ASN A 5 -49.31 13.86 -1.78
CA ASN A 5 -50.63 13.75 -2.38
C ASN A 5 -51.59 14.81 -1.81
N HIS A 6 -51.59 15.03 -0.49
CA HIS A 6 -52.41 16.08 0.12
C HIS A 6 -51.96 17.49 -0.29
N ILE A 7 -50.66 17.73 -0.45
CA ILE A 7 -50.15 19.00 -0.98
C ILE A 7 -50.64 19.23 -2.41
N LEU A 8 -50.56 18.21 -3.27
CA LEU A 8 -51.08 18.28 -4.65
C LEU A 8 -52.60 18.49 -4.69
N SER A 9 -53.36 17.83 -3.82
CA SER A 9 -54.81 18.02 -3.72
C SER A 9 -55.17 19.45 -3.29
N VAL A 10 -54.47 20.02 -2.31
CA VAL A 10 -54.67 21.42 -1.88
C VAL A 10 -54.29 22.40 -3.00
N GLN A 11 -53.20 22.15 -3.72
CA GLN A 11 -52.83 22.94 -4.90
C GLN A 11 -53.89 22.87 -6.01
N GLN A 12 -54.47 21.69 -6.27
CA GLN A 12 -55.56 21.53 -7.25
C GLN A 12 -56.83 22.26 -6.81
N LEU A 13 -57.16 22.23 -5.51
CA LEU A 13 -58.29 22.98 -4.95
C LEU A 13 -58.12 24.50 -5.10
N ALA A 14 -56.88 25.00 -5.09
CA ALA A 14 -56.59 26.41 -5.34
C ALA A 14 -56.91 26.87 -6.78
N PHE A 15 -56.98 25.95 -7.75
CA PHE A 15 -57.41 26.24 -9.13
C PHE A 15 -58.91 26.02 -9.37
N SER A 16 -59.67 25.60 -8.35
CA SER A 16 -61.10 25.33 -8.47
C SER A 16 -61.92 26.62 -8.62
N PRO A 17 -63.00 26.63 -9.43
CA PRO A 17 -63.90 27.78 -9.53
C PRO A 17 -64.59 28.15 -8.21
N LEU A 18 -64.59 27.25 -7.21
CA LEU A 18 -65.16 27.47 -5.87
C LEU A 18 -64.13 27.95 -4.83
N LYS A 19 -62.91 28.29 -5.25
CA LYS A 19 -61.81 28.71 -4.36
C LYS A 19 -62.21 29.85 -3.42
N THR A 20 -62.97 30.82 -3.91
CA THR A 20 -63.35 32.04 -3.16
C THR A 20 -64.11 31.76 -1.87
N VAL A 21 -64.76 30.59 -1.73
CA VAL A 21 -65.51 30.22 -0.51
C VAL A 21 -64.59 29.63 0.57
N PHE A 22 -63.50 28.98 0.17
CA PHE A 22 -62.59 28.25 1.05
C PHE A 22 -61.15 28.79 1.02
N GLU A 23 -60.96 30.02 0.53
CA GLU A 23 -59.63 30.55 0.22
C GLU A 23 -58.72 30.60 1.46
N ASP A 24 -59.25 31.03 2.60
CA ASP A 24 -58.50 31.08 3.87
C ASP A 24 -58.10 29.69 4.36
N GLU A 25 -59.01 28.71 4.28
CA GLU A 25 -58.75 27.32 4.71
C GLU A 25 -57.72 26.64 3.79
N ILE A 26 -57.84 26.83 2.46
CA ILE A 26 -56.91 26.30 1.47
C ILE A 26 -55.51 26.88 1.72
N ASN A 27 -55.40 28.19 1.94
CA ASN A 27 -54.12 28.84 2.24
C ASN A 27 -53.52 28.37 3.57
N GLU A 28 -54.33 28.20 4.62
CA GLU A 28 -53.86 27.70 5.91
C GLU A 28 -53.32 26.26 5.79
N TRP A 29 -54.06 25.37 5.13
CA TRP A 29 -53.64 23.99 4.89
C TRP A 29 -52.41 23.92 3.99
N GLU A 30 -52.34 24.73 2.94
CA GLU A 30 -51.16 24.78 2.08
C GLU A 30 -49.91 25.16 2.87
N ARG A 31 -50.00 26.21 3.72
CA ARG A 31 -48.90 26.62 4.59
C ARG A 31 -48.53 25.53 5.60
N LYS A 32 -49.50 24.92 6.28
CA LYS A 32 -49.28 23.85 7.26
C LYS A 32 -48.61 22.63 6.64
N LEU A 33 -49.08 22.19 5.47
CA LEU A 33 -48.56 20.98 4.81
C LEU A 33 -47.15 21.22 4.24
N LYS A 34 -46.89 22.39 3.66
CA LYS A 34 -45.54 22.77 3.21
C LYS A 34 -44.55 22.84 4.36
N LEU A 35 -44.90 23.54 5.45
CA LEU A 35 -44.05 23.62 6.64
C LEU A 35 -43.78 22.24 7.25
N THR A 36 -44.82 21.39 7.29
CA THR A 36 -44.67 19.99 7.75
C THR A 36 -43.69 19.21 6.87
N GLN A 37 -43.75 19.38 5.54
CA GLN A 37 -42.83 18.72 4.62
C GLN A 37 -41.39 19.18 4.86
N GLU A 38 -41.16 20.49 4.96
CA GLU A 38 -39.85 21.07 5.22
C GLU A 38 -39.25 20.56 6.53
N VAL A 39 -40.05 20.57 7.61
CA VAL A 39 -39.63 20.05 8.92
C VAL A 39 -39.28 18.57 8.85
N LEU A 40 -40.10 17.73 8.21
CA LEU A 40 -39.83 16.29 8.13
C LEU A 40 -38.58 15.97 7.32
N ILE A 41 -38.35 16.66 6.21
CA ILE A 41 -37.13 16.48 5.40
C ILE A 41 -35.91 16.83 6.25
N LEU A 42 -35.90 18.02 6.86
CA LEU A 42 -34.77 18.47 7.68
C LEU A 42 -34.56 17.59 8.92
N TRP A 43 -35.64 17.13 9.55
CA TRP A 43 -35.58 16.20 10.67
C TRP A 43 -34.86 14.90 10.28
N MET A 44 -35.21 14.31 9.14
CA MET A 44 -34.56 13.09 8.66
C MET A 44 -33.06 13.32 8.35
N GLU A 45 -32.71 14.48 7.80
CA GLU A 45 -31.31 14.85 7.55
C GLU A 45 -30.51 14.98 8.86
N VAL A 46 -31.03 15.75 9.83
CA VAL A 46 -30.42 15.91 11.16
C VAL A 46 -30.28 14.55 11.85
N GLN A 47 -31.30 13.69 11.78
CA GLN A 47 -31.26 12.36 12.38
C GLN A 47 -30.15 11.49 11.77
N ARG A 48 -30.06 11.44 10.43
CA ARG A 48 -29.04 10.67 9.72
C ARG A 48 -27.64 11.12 10.14
N ASP A 49 -27.41 12.43 10.12
CA ASP A 49 -26.11 13.02 10.42
C ASP A 49 -25.75 12.86 11.90
N TRP A 50 -26.73 12.97 12.81
CA TRP A 50 -26.54 12.70 14.23
C TRP A 50 -26.19 11.23 14.50
N MET A 51 -26.87 10.27 13.86
CA MET A 51 -26.59 8.84 14.01
C MET A 51 -25.17 8.45 13.54
N TYR A 52 -24.64 9.14 12.53
CA TYR A 52 -23.26 8.96 12.09
C TYR A 52 -22.26 9.50 13.13
N LEU A 53 -22.52 10.69 13.67
CA LEU A 53 -21.58 11.38 14.56
C LEU A 53 -21.63 10.91 16.02
N GLU A 54 -22.77 10.38 16.50
CA GLU A 54 -22.93 9.88 17.87
C GLU A 54 -21.85 8.88 18.29
N PRO A 55 -21.58 7.77 17.54
CA PRO A 55 -20.54 6.82 17.94
C PRO A 55 -19.13 7.44 17.94
N ILE A 56 -18.88 8.43 17.09
CA ILE A 56 -17.58 9.10 16.95
C ILE A 56 -17.33 10.03 18.15
N PHE A 57 -18.30 10.90 18.48
CA PHE A 57 -18.18 11.87 19.58
C PHE A 57 -18.46 11.28 20.97
N THR A 58 -18.87 10.00 21.03
CA THR A 58 -18.85 9.21 22.27
C THR A 58 -17.40 8.88 22.71
N SER A 59 -16.44 8.83 21.79
CA SER A 59 -15.03 8.55 22.13
C SER A 59 -14.36 9.73 22.84
N GLU A 60 -13.82 9.47 24.03
CA GLU A 60 -13.04 10.46 24.80
C GLU A 60 -11.80 10.94 24.05
N ASP A 61 -11.13 10.06 23.32
CA ASP A 61 -9.88 10.37 22.61
C ASP A 61 -10.13 11.40 21.49
N ILE A 62 -11.25 11.25 20.76
CA ILE A 62 -11.67 12.22 19.75
C ILE A 62 -12.06 13.56 20.41
N ASN A 63 -12.75 13.51 21.54
CA ASN A 63 -13.17 14.72 22.25
C ASN A 63 -11.99 15.57 22.76
N VAL A 64 -10.88 14.94 23.12
CA VAL A 64 -9.65 15.65 23.49
C VAL A 64 -8.98 16.28 22.27
N GLN A 65 -9.03 15.61 21.11
CA GLN A 65 -8.41 16.11 19.87
C GLN A 65 -9.23 17.24 19.21
N LEU A 66 -10.57 17.24 19.37
CA LEU A 66 -11.50 18.18 18.74
C LEU A 66 -12.40 18.92 19.74
N PRO A 67 -11.84 19.70 20.68
CA PRO A 67 -12.61 20.28 21.79
C PRO A 67 -13.64 21.33 21.34
N VAL A 68 -13.41 22.03 20.22
CA VAL A 68 -14.33 23.03 19.69
C VAL A 68 -15.55 22.36 19.06
N GLU A 69 -15.32 21.34 18.25
CA GLU A 69 -16.32 20.53 17.59
C GLU A 69 -17.14 19.74 18.62
N THR A 70 -16.51 19.14 19.63
CA THR A 70 -17.22 18.46 20.73
C THR A 70 -18.17 19.39 21.47
N ARG A 71 -17.77 20.64 21.76
CA ARG A 71 -18.68 21.61 22.41
C ARG A 71 -19.90 21.91 21.54
N LYS A 72 -19.72 22.02 20.22
CA LYS A 72 -20.81 22.26 19.26
C LYS A 72 -21.71 21.04 19.12
N TYR A 73 -21.12 19.83 19.04
CA TYR A 73 -21.85 18.57 19.03
C TYR A 73 -22.73 18.43 20.28
N ASN A 74 -22.19 18.65 21.47
CA ASN A 74 -22.95 18.56 22.73
C ASN A 74 -24.06 19.62 22.84
N ALA A 75 -23.88 20.80 22.25
CA ALA A 75 -24.95 21.80 22.16
C ALA A 75 -26.08 21.31 21.26
N MET A 76 -25.74 20.83 20.07
CA MET A 76 -26.68 20.24 19.12
C MET A 76 -27.38 19.01 19.70
N GLU A 77 -26.67 18.10 20.36
CA GLU A 77 -27.22 16.87 20.93
C GLU A 77 -28.27 17.17 22.01
N ARG A 78 -28.04 18.19 22.85
CA ARG A 78 -29.04 18.63 23.84
C ARG A 78 -30.32 19.14 23.16
N ASN A 79 -30.18 19.92 22.09
CA ASN A 79 -31.32 20.41 21.31
C ASN A 79 -32.06 19.25 20.64
N TRP A 80 -31.33 18.34 20.00
CA TRP A 80 -31.87 17.16 19.35
C TRP A 80 -32.63 16.25 20.31
N ARG A 81 -32.05 15.92 21.46
CA ARG A 81 -32.71 15.09 22.49
C ARG A 81 -33.98 15.74 23.03
N ARG A 82 -34.02 17.07 23.15
CA ARG A 82 -35.23 17.82 23.54
C ARG A 82 -36.33 17.70 22.48
N ILE A 83 -35.98 17.86 21.20
CA ILE A 83 -36.90 17.71 20.06
C ILE A 83 -37.47 16.29 20.03
N MET A 84 -36.60 15.27 20.10
CA MET A 84 -37.01 13.86 20.08
C MET A 84 -37.89 13.48 21.28
N LYS A 85 -37.61 14.02 22.47
CA LYS A 85 -38.47 13.83 23.64
C LYS A 85 -39.87 14.39 23.44
N ASN A 86 -39.99 15.62 22.91
CA ASN A 86 -41.30 16.23 22.62
C ASN A 86 -42.06 15.43 21.54
N ALA A 87 -41.35 14.94 20.51
CA ALA A 87 -41.91 14.08 19.47
C ALA A 87 -42.45 12.76 20.02
N TYR A 88 -41.74 12.17 20.99
CA TYR A 88 -42.16 10.94 21.65
C TYR A 88 -43.41 11.15 22.52
N GLU A 89 -43.47 12.27 23.25
CA GLU A 89 -44.62 12.63 24.09
C GLU A 89 -45.87 13.00 23.27
N ASN A 90 -45.69 13.49 22.04
CA ASN A 90 -46.78 13.87 21.15
C ASN A 90 -46.57 13.22 19.76
N PRO A 91 -47.17 12.06 19.44
CA PRO A 91 -46.91 11.38 18.16
C PRO A 91 -47.64 11.97 16.95
N TYR A 92 -48.50 12.98 17.15
CA TYR A 92 -49.33 13.55 16.08
C TYR A 92 -48.57 14.60 15.25
N ILE A 93 -48.10 14.20 14.07
CA ILE A 93 -47.31 15.03 13.13
C ILE A 93 -47.94 16.40 12.87
N MET A 94 -49.24 16.45 12.57
CA MET A 94 -49.95 17.69 12.24
C MET A 94 -50.10 18.67 13.42
N LYS A 95 -49.72 18.26 14.64
CA LYS A 95 -49.71 19.11 15.84
C LYS A 95 -48.33 19.73 16.10
N ILE A 96 -47.26 19.11 15.61
CA ILE A 96 -45.86 19.45 15.97
C ILE A 96 -45.09 19.99 14.79
N CYS A 97 -45.18 19.34 13.63
CA CYS A 97 -44.40 19.70 12.46
C CYS A 97 -44.78 21.05 11.83
N PRO A 98 -46.04 21.53 11.87
CA PRO A 98 -46.37 22.88 11.44
C PRO A 98 -46.04 23.95 12.51
N ASP A 99 -44.85 23.87 13.13
CA ASP A 99 -44.33 24.85 14.09
C ASP A 99 -43.04 25.50 13.56
N GLN A 100 -43.06 26.82 13.45
CA GLN A 100 -41.92 27.60 12.97
C GLN A 100 -40.72 27.51 13.94
N SER A 101 -40.96 27.44 15.24
CA SER A 101 -39.89 27.35 16.24
C SER A 101 -39.15 26.02 16.18
N LEU A 102 -39.87 24.94 15.85
CA LEU A 102 -39.27 23.63 15.59
C LEU A 102 -38.40 23.66 14.33
N LEU A 103 -38.89 24.28 13.24
CA LEU A 103 -38.10 24.43 12.01
C LEU A 103 -36.80 25.19 12.29
N GLU A 104 -36.86 26.33 12.99
CA GLU A 104 -35.69 27.12 13.38
C GLU A 104 -34.71 26.31 14.25
N SER A 105 -35.23 25.52 15.20
CA SER A 105 -34.42 24.66 16.06
C SER A 105 -33.71 23.54 15.28
N LEU A 106 -34.38 22.95 14.27
CA LEU A 106 -33.79 21.95 13.39
C LEU A 106 -32.74 22.58 12.46
N GLN A 107 -32.98 23.78 11.94
CA GLN A 107 -32.01 24.53 11.14
C GLN A 107 -30.75 24.86 11.95
N GLU A 108 -30.91 25.25 13.22
CA GLU A 108 -29.79 25.43 14.13
C GLU A 108 -29.01 24.12 14.33
N CYS A 109 -29.70 23.00 14.58
CA CYS A 109 -29.06 21.68 14.71
C CYS A 109 -28.27 21.32 13.46
N GLN A 110 -28.85 21.52 12.27
CA GLN A 110 -28.18 21.25 10.99
C GLN A 110 -26.93 22.12 10.82
N SER A 111 -27.02 23.42 11.12
CA SER A 111 -25.86 24.32 11.03
C SER A 111 -24.71 23.91 11.96
N LEU A 112 -25.03 23.42 13.16
CA LEU A 112 -24.04 22.90 14.10
C LEU A 112 -23.42 21.59 13.60
N LEU A 113 -24.25 20.68 13.06
CA LEU A 113 -23.80 19.42 12.47
C LEU A 113 -22.84 19.65 11.30
N GLU A 114 -23.16 20.56 10.38
CA GLU A 114 -22.30 20.89 9.24
C GLU A 114 -20.91 21.39 9.68
N VAL A 115 -20.88 22.23 10.72
CA VAL A 115 -19.62 22.73 11.27
C VAL A 115 -18.81 21.61 11.91
N VAL A 116 -19.47 20.69 12.63
CA VAL A 116 -18.82 19.52 13.24
C VAL A 116 -18.28 18.58 12.17
N GLN A 117 -19.07 18.24 11.15
CA GLN A 117 -18.66 17.39 10.02
C GLN A 117 -17.47 17.98 9.26
N LYS A 118 -17.46 19.30 9.04
CA LYS A 118 -16.34 20.00 8.41
C LYS A 118 -15.08 19.96 9.28
N GLY A 119 -15.22 20.14 10.59
CA GLY A 119 -14.13 20.03 11.54
C GLY A 119 -13.52 18.62 11.54
N LEU A 120 -14.36 17.59 11.60
CA LEU A 120 -13.96 16.19 11.55
C LEU A 120 -13.26 15.83 10.23
N SER A 121 -13.81 16.28 9.09
CA SER A 121 -13.20 16.06 7.77
C SER A 121 -11.81 16.70 7.67
N ASN A 122 -11.65 17.92 8.20
CA ASN A 122 -10.35 18.60 8.24
C ASN A 122 -9.34 17.85 9.13
N TYR A 123 -9.79 17.37 10.28
CA TYR A 123 -8.97 16.58 11.20
C TYR A 123 -8.45 15.30 10.55
N VAL A 124 -9.33 14.53 9.91
CA VAL A 124 -8.96 13.33 9.15
C VAL A 124 -7.95 13.65 8.04
N GLU A 125 -8.16 14.72 7.27
CA GLU A 125 -7.23 15.12 6.22
C GLU A 125 -5.86 15.56 6.77
N VAL A 126 -5.80 16.19 7.95
CA VAL A 126 -4.52 16.49 8.62
C VAL A 126 -3.78 15.22 9.00
N LYS A 127 -4.48 14.21 9.55
CA LYS A 127 -3.88 12.92 9.89
C LYS A 127 -3.35 12.18 8.66
N ARG A 128 -4.11 12.18 7.56
CA ARG A 128 -3.66 11.65 6.25
C ARG A 128 -2.43 12.36 5.70
N LYS A 129 -2.29 13.66 5.95
CA LYS A 129 -1.10 14.41 5.51
C LYS A 129 0.16 14.00 6.27
N ILE A 130 0.04 13.60 7.54
CA ILE A 130 1.16 13.16 8.38
C ILE A 130 1.59 11.75 7.98
N PHE A 131 0.63 10.83 7.80
CA PHE A 131 0.87 9.48 7.33
C PHE A 131 0.08 9.19 6.05
N PRO A 132 0.70 9.36 4.86
CA PRO A 132 0.02 9.26 3.57
C PRO A 132 -0.68 7.93 3.30
N ARG A 133 -0.27 6.84 3.95
CA ARG A 133 -0.89 5.53 3.75
C ARG A 133 -2.34 5.48 4.24
N PHE A 134 -2.76 6.42 5.08
CA PHE A 134 -4.16 6.61 5.46
C PHE A 134 -5.07 7.10 4.32
N TYR A 135 -4.53 7.53 3.17
CA TYR A 135 -5.34 7.77 1.96
C TYR A 135 -5.93 6.47 1.39
N PHE A 136 -5.42 5.29 1.77
CA PHE A 136 -5.92 3.99 1.35
C PHE A 136 -6.97 3.39 2.30
N LEU A 137 -7.25 4.07 3.41
CA LEU A 137 -8.33 3.71 4.35
C LEU A 137 -9.58 4.55 4.07
N SER A 138 -10.76 3.95 4.31
CA SER A 138 -12.00 4.73 4.34
C SER A 138 -11.99 5.71 5.53
N ASP A 139 -12.87 6.72 5.48
CA ASP A 139 -13.00 7.68 6.58
C ASP A 139 -13.41 6.95 7.88
N ASP A 140 -14.30 5.96 7.80
CA ASP A 140 -14.76 5.17 8.96
C ASP A 140 -13.64 4.30 9.56
N GLU A 141 -12.83 3.63 8.71
CA GLU A 141 -11.71 2.81 9.17
C GLU A 141 -10.64 3.67 9.85
N LEU A 142 -10.36 4.85 9.31
CA LEU A 142 -9.41 5.77 9.90
C LEU A 142 -9.93 6.32 11.24
N LEU A 143 -11.23 6.63 11.32
CA LEU A 143 -11.84 7.07 12.57
C LEU A 143 -11.84 5.97 13.63
N GLU A 144 -12.05 4.71 13.25
CA GLU A 144 -11.94 3.56 14.16
C GLU A 144 -10.53 3.46 14.78
N ILE A 145 -9.49 3.62 13.96
CA ILE A 145 -8.09 3.65 14.41
C ILE A 145 -7.84 4.85 15.35
N LEU A 146 -8.33 6.04 14.98
CA LEU A 146 -8.11 7.27 15.76
C LEU A 146 -8.91 7.31 17.06
N ALA A 147 -10.08 6.65 17.11
CA ALA A 147 -10.94 6.57 18.28
C ALA A 147 -10.38 5.67 19.39
N GLN A 148 -9.44 4.77 19.04
CA GLN A 148 -8.80 3.82 19.97
C GLN A 148 -7.32 4.17 20.21
N ALA A 149 -6.99 5.47 20.31
CA ALA A 149 -5.61 5.94 20.40
C ALA A 149 -4.85 5.35 21.61
N LYS A 150 -5.54 5.07 22.72
CA LYS A 150 -4.95 4.42 23.90
C LYS A 150 -4.67 2.93 23.72
N LYS A 151 -5.40 2.24 22.83
CA LYS A 151 -5.27 0.79 22.62
C LYS A 151 -4.52 0.52 21.31
N VAL A 152 -3.19 0.54 21.38
CA VAL A 152 -2.31 0.43 20.20
C VAL A 152 -2.58 -0.83 19.36
N GLN A 153 -2.96 -1.93 19.99
CA GLN A 153 -3.25 -3.20 19.30
C GLN A 153 -4.48 -3.15 18.38
N ALA A 154 -5.38 -2.15 18.55
CA ALA A 154 -6.57 -1.99 17.73
C ALA A 154 -6.25 -1.75 16.24
N VAL A 155 -5.05 -1.29 15.93
CA VAL A 155 -4.60 -1.00 14.56
C VAL A 155 -4.35 -2.26 13.71
N GLN A 156 -4.12 -3.43 14.34
CA GLN A 156 -3.70 -4.67 13.67
C GLN A 156 -4.55 -5.03 12.43
N PRO A 157 -5.91 -4.99 12.49
CA PRO A 157 -6.75 -5.36 11.35
C PRO A 157 -6.58 -4.46 10.12
N HIS A 158 -6.07 -3.24 10.31
CA HIS A 158 -5.92 -2.21 9.29
C HIS A 158 -4.49 -2.16 8.71
N LEU A 159 -3.52 -2.85 9.32
CA LEU A 159 -2.12 -2.83 8.87
C LEU A 159 -1.96 -3.33 7.43
N ARG A 160 -2.69 -4.38 7.05
CA ARG A 160 -2.70 -4.94 5.68
C ARG A 160 -3.15 -3.95 4.59
N LYS A 161 -3.85 -2.87 4.95
CA LYS A 161 -4.27 -1.81 4.03
C LYS A 161 -3.25 -0.66 4.00
N CYS A 162 -2.54 -0.45 5.11
CA CYS A 162 -1.52 0.57 5.22
C CYS A 162 -0.20 0.10 4.59
N PHE A 163 0.18 -1.17 4.76
CA PHE A 163 1.43 -1.73 4.26
C PHE A 163 1.19 -2.77 3.17
N GLU A 164 2.20 -3.06 2.36
CA GLU A 164 2.05 -4.07 1.29
C GLU A 164 1.79 -5.47 1.86
N ASN A 165 2.60 -5.89 2.84
CA ASN A 165 2.45 -7.22 3.44
C ASN A 165 2.83 -7.28 4.94
N ILE A 166 2.57 -6.21 5.70
CA ILE A 166 2.53 -6.32 7.17
C ILE A 166 1.11 -6.75 7.55
N GLN A 167 0.94 -8.04 7.84
CA GLN A 167 -0.33 -8.57 8.31
C GLN A 167 -0.53 -8.22 9.79
N GLU A 168 0.48 -8.47 10.62
CA GLU A 168 0.47 -8.22 12.06
C GLU A 168 1.87 -7.86 12.57
N VAL A 169 1.94 -7.16 13.70
CA VAL A 169 3.18 -6.93 14.45
C VAL A 169 3.09 -7.53 15.85
N ARG A 170 4.22 -8.00 16.39
CA ARG A 170 4.30 -8.55 17.74
C ARG A 170 4.46 -7.44 18.77
N PHE A 171 3.50 -7.30 19.67
CA PHE A 171 3.62 -6.49 20.88
C PHE A 171 4.04 -7.40 22.04
N GLU A 172 5.16 -7.08 22.70
CA GLU A 172 5.54 -7.72 23.96
C GLU A 172 4.71 -7.15 25.15
N GLU A 173 4.92 -7.67 26.35
CA GLU A 173 4.18 -7.27 27.56
C GLU A 173 4.29 -5.77 27.87
N ASP A 174 5.42 -5.15 27.53
CA ASP A 174 5.70 -3.72 27.70
C ASP A 174 5.27 -2.86 26.50
N LEU A 175 4.48 -3.42 25.57
CA LEU A 175 4.06 -2.82 24.30
C LEU A 175 5.21 -2.53 23.31
N GLN A 176 6.41 -3.09 23.53
CA GLN A 176 7.48 -3.04 22.54
C GLN A 176 7.09 -3.83 21.29
N ILE A 177 7.32 -3.24 20.12
CA ILE A 177 7.15 -3.90 18.83
C ILE A 177 8.50 -4.51 18.42
N THR A 178 8.55 -5.84 18.34
CA THR A 178 9.79 -6.59 18.12
C THR A 178 9.83 -7.29 16.76
N ARG A 179 8.67 -7.63 16.20
CA ARG A 179 8.57 -8.47 14.99
C ARG A 179 7.41 -8.05 14.11
N MET A 180 7.54 -8.29 12.81
CA MET A 180 6.47 -8.15 11.83
C MET A 180 6.22 -9.50 11.13
N TYR A 181 4.95 -9.77 10.84
CA TYR A 181 4.49 -11.00 10.20
C TYR A 181 3.82 -10.69 8.86
N SER A 182 4.12 -11.50 7.84
CA SER A 182 3.45 -11.42 6.55
C SER A 182 2.16 -12.23 6.51
N ALA A 183 1.36 -12.07 5.46
CA ALA A 183 0.17 -12.91 5.22
C ALA A 183 0.52 -14.40 5.10
N GLU A 184 1.71 -14.73 4.60
CA GLU A 184 2.27 -16.08 4.48
C GLU A 184 2.93 -16.58 5.78
N ARG A 185 2.79 -15.81 6.88
CA ARG A 185 3.40 -16.07 8.18
C ARG A 185 4.94 -16.04 8.17
N GLU A 186 5.54 -15.37 7.19
CA GLU A 186 6.96 -15.02 7.26
C GLU A 186 7.19 -14.04 8.41
N GLU A 187 8.23 -14.28 9.19
CA GLU A 187 8.57 -13.52 10.37
C GLU A 187 9.87 -12.76 10.17
N VAL A 188 9.84 -11.46 10.45
CA VAL A 188 11.03 -10.59 10.44
C VAL A 188 11.15 -9.89 11.79
N MET A 189 12.32 -10.04 12.42
CA MET A 189 12.68 -9.32 13.64
C MET A 189 13.08 -7.89 13.29
N LEU A 190 12.46 -6.91 13.94
CA LEU A 190 12.79 -5.50 13.76
C LEU A 190 14.12 -5.16 14.42
N HIS A 191 14.92 -4.36 13.74
CA HIS A 191 16.19 -3.88 14.25
C HIS A 191 16.37 -2.37 14.02
N PRO A 192 16.41 -1.54 15.08
CA PRO A 192 16.11 -1.89 16.48
C PRO A 192 14.60 -2.16 16.70
N PRO A 193 14.21 -2.83 17.79
CA PRO A 193 12.81 -2.85 18.23
C PRO A 193 12.36 -1.42 18.59
N MET A 194 11.04 -1.18 18.56
CA MET A 194 10.49 0.17 18.74
C MET A 194 9.29 0.20 19.70
N TYR A 195 8.97 1.38 20.22
CA TYR A 195 7.80 1.60 21.07
C TYR A 195 6.80 2.56 20.39
N PRO A 196 5.49 2.28 20.46
CA PRO A 196 4.45 3.17 19.92
C PRO A 196 4.15 4.33 20.88
N LEU A 197 5.09 5.26 21.05
CA LEU A 197 4.99 6.33 22.06
C LEU A 197 4.14 7.54 21.63
N ARG A 198 4.03 7.78 20.32
CA ARG A 198 3.33 8.94 19.74
C ARG A 198 1.92 8.56 19.27
N SER A 199 1.14 9.53 18.79
CA SER A 199 -0.14 9.24 18.12
C SER A 199 0.05 8.31 16.92
N VAL A 200 -1.04 7.64 16.52
CA VAL A 200 -1.01 6.53 15.56
C VAL A 200 -0.33 6.85 14.23
N GLU A 201 -0.57 8.05 13.69
CA GLU A 201 0.06 8.52 12.45
C GLU A 201 1.59 8.61 12.54
N TYR A 202 2.12 8.88 13.72
CA TYR A 202 3.56 9.07 13.92
C TYR A 202 4.28 7.76 14.16
N TRP A 203 3.77 6.91 15.04
CA TRP A 203 4.44 5.65 15.31
C TRP A 203 4.29 4.66 14.14
N LEU A 204 3.23 4.74 13.32
CA LEU A 204 3.17 3.99 12.06
C LEU A 204 4.21 4.48 11.05
N GLY A 205 4.49 5.78 10.99
CA GLY A 205 5.61 6.31 10.21
C GLY A 205 6.98 5.87 10.74
N ASP A 206 7.12 5.75 12.07
CA ASP A 206 8.32 5.18 12.69
C ASP A 206 8.46 3.69 12.34
N LEU A 207 7.37 2.92 12.38
CA LEU A 207 7.34 1.51 11.97
C LEU A 207 7.76 1.35 10.52
N GLU A 208 7.26 2.18 9.60
CA GLU A 208 7.70 2.21 8.21
C GLU A 208 9.21 2.43 8.08
N THR A 209 9.75 3.37 8.87
CA THR A 209 11.19 3.69 8.85
C THR A 209 12.03 2.54 9.40
N VAL A 210 11.62 1.95 10.53
CA VAL A 210 12.29 0.81 11.16
C VAL A 210 12.22 -0.42 10.27
N MET A 211 11.07 -0.70 9.64
CA MET A 211 10.91 -1.78 8.66
C MET A 211 11.93 -1.65 7.52
N ARG A 212 11.99 -0.47 6.88
CA ARG A 212 12.93 -0.23 5.77
C ARG A 212 14.39 -0.39 6.18
N ASN A 213 14.76 0.16 7.34
CA ASN A 213 16.13 0.07 7.86
C ASN A 213 16.50 -1.37 8.24
N THR A 214 15.57 -2.11 8.84
CA THR A 214 15.74 -3.53 9.18
C THR A 214 16.02 -4.34 7.91
N LEU A 215 15.19 -4.20 6.87
CA LEU A 215 15.38 -4.92 5.61
C LEU A 215 16.68 -4.51 4.91
N ARG A 216 17.04 -3.21 4.92
CA ARG A 216 18.33 -2.75 4.40
C ARG A 216 19.50 -3.45 5.10
N LYS A 217 19.47 -3.51 6.43
CA LYS A 217 20.54 -4.15 7.21
C LYS A 217 20.60 -5.66 6.96
N MET A 218 19.45 -6.34 6.91
CA MET A 218 19.39 -7.76 6.58
C MET A 218 19.96 -8.06 5.19
N ILE A 219 19.70 -7.21 4.20
CA ILE A 219 20.27 -7.35 2.84
C ILE A 219 21.79 -7.17 2.85
N GLU A 220 22.30 -6.17 3.58
CA GLU A 220 23.74 -5.97 3.76
C GLU A 220 24.40 -7.22 4.35
N ASP A 221 23.84 -7.73 5.45
CA ASP A 221 24.36 -8.90 6.16
C ASP A 221 24.28 -10.15 5.28
N ALA A 222 23.17 -10.35 4.56
CA ALA A 222 22.99 -11.47 3.63
C ALA A 222 23.99 -11.46 2.47
N LEU A 223 24.27 -10.28 1.90
CA LEU A 223 25.27 -10.11 0.84
C LEU A 223 26.69 -10.34 1.33
N SER A 224 27.00 -10.07 2.60
CA SER A 224 28.34 -10.26 3.16
C SER A 224 28.75 -11.74 3.21
N VAL A 225 27.79 -12.63 3.50
CA VAL A 225 28.03 -14.08 3.66
C VAL A 225 27.64 -14.92 2.44
N VAL A 226 27.10 -14.31 1.38
CA VAL A 226 26.54 -15.01 0.19
C VAL A 226 27.55 -15.92 -0.51
N LYS A 227 28.85 -15.66 -0.35
CA LYS A 227 29.94 -16.46 -0.93
C LYS A 227 30.43 -17.58 -0.04
N GLU A 228 30.27 -17.43 1.26
CA GLU A 228 30.87 -18.33 2.26
C GLU A 228 29.94 -19.51 2.54
N ILE A 229 28.63 -19.28 2.46
CA ILE A 229 27.61 -20.24 2.82
C ILE A 229 27.06 -20.93 1.57
N PRO A 230 26.97 -22.28 1.55
CA PRO A 230 26.34 -23.00 0.45
C PRO A 230 24.91 -22.51 0.18
N ARG A 231 24.56 -22.34 -1.10
CA ARG A 231 23.26 -21.78 -1.53
C ARG A 231 22.06 -22.50 -0.92
N LYS A 232 22.13 -23.83 -0.81
CA LYS A 232 21.08 -24.68 -0.23
C LYS A 232 20.78 -24.40 1.25
N VAL A 233 21.74 -23.83 1.97
CA VAL A 233 21.58 -23.40 3.36
C VAL A 233 21.23 -21.91 3.39
N TRP A 234 21.98 -21.09 2.64
CA TRP A 234 21.84 -19.63 2.61
C TRP A 234 20.42 -19.18 2.27
N VAL A 235 19.73 -19.85 1.34
CA VAL A 235 18.35 -19.47 0.91
C VAL A 235 17.36 -19.50 2.07
N TYR A 236 17.55 -20.37 3.07
CA TYR A 236 16.65 -20.50 4.22
C TYR A 236 17.07 -19.70 5.45
N MET A 237 18.24 -19.05 5.41
CA MET A 237 18.72 -18.21 6.51
C MET A 237 18.08 -16.83 6.55
N TRP A 238 17.49 -16.41 5.43
CA TRP A 238 17.00 -15.06 5.23
C TRP A 238 15.53 -15.08 4.82
N PRO A 239 14.76 -14.01 5.09
CA PRO A 239 13.42 -13.82 4.54
C PRO A 239 13.45 -13.92 3.01
N GLY A 240 12.38 -14.44 2.41
CA GLY A 240 12.26 -14.70 0.98
C GLY A 240 12.58 -13.48 0.14
N GLN A 241 12.09 -12.30 0.52
CA GLN A 241 12.42 -11.03 -0.15
C GLN A 241 13.94 -10.75 -0.14
N VAL A 242 14.60 -10.95 1.00
CA VAL A 242 16.05 -10.73 1.16
C VAL A 242 16.83 -11.74 0.30
N ALA A 243 16.44 -13.02 0.35
CA ALA A 243 17.06 -14.07 -0.44
C ALA A 243 16.98 -13.80 -1.96
N LEU A 244 15.82 -13.30 -2.43
CA LEU A 244 15.58 -12.97 -3.84
C LEU A 244 16.43 -11.79 -4.32
N CYS A 245 16.37 -10.64 -3.63
CA CYS A 245 17.09 -9.45 -4.07
C CYS A 245 18.61 -9.60 -3.96
N CYS A 246 19.10 -10.26 -2.91
CA CYS A 246 20.52 -10.57 -2.76
C CYS A 246 20.98 -11.57 -3.83
N GLY A 247 20.14 -12.56 -4.18
CA GLY A 247 20.40 -13.46 -5.30
C GLY A 247 20.54 -12.73 -6.63
N GLN A 248 19.64 -11.78 -6.92
CA GLN A 248 19.72 -10.96 -8.14
C GLN A 248 20.92 -10.01 -8.15
N ALA A 249 21.26 -9.39 -7.02
CA ALA A 249 22.46 -8.55 -6.90
C ALA A 249 23.74 -9.38 -7.13
N TYR A 250 23.78 -10.57 -6.54
CA TYR A 250 24.89 -11.50 -6.73
C TYR A 250 25.01 -11.96 -8.19
N TRP A 251 23.91 -12.37 -8.82
CA TRP A 251 23.88 -12.74 -10.24
C TRP A 251 24.34 -11.58 -11.13
N THR A 252 23.84 -10.37 -10.88
CA THR A 252 24.24 -9.15 -11.61
C THR A 252 25.76 -8.99 -11.57
N ALA A 253 26.37 -9.05 -10.38
CA ALA A 253 27.80 -8.92 -10.22
C ALA A 253 28.61 -10.01 -10.95
N GLN A 254 28.13 -11.25 -10.95
CA GLN A 254 28.81 -12.35 -11.65
C GLN A 254 28.74 -12.23 -13.16
N VAL A 255 27.59 -11.84 -13.71
CA VAL A 255 27.43 -11.61 -15.15
C VAL A 255 28.32 -10.45 -15.62
N GLU A 256 28.32 -9.31 -14.90
CA GLU A 256 29.19 -8.18 -15.26
C GLU A 256 30.67 -8.55 -15.20
N ASN A 257 31.09 -9.23 -14.13
CA ASN A 257 32.45 -9.73 -14.03
C ASN A 257 32.78 -10.67 -15.20
N GLY A 258 31.88 -11.60 -15.54
CA GLY A 258 32.05 -12.53 -16.67
C GLY A 258 32.15 -11.84 -18.03
N ILE A 259 31.42 -10.74 -18.25
CA ILE A 259 31.54 -9.90 -19.45
C ILE A 259 32.92 -9.21 -19.46
N LEU A 260 33.32 -8.58 -18.36
CA LEU A 260 34.59 -7.84 -18.25
C LEU A 260 35.82 -8.75 -18.39
N THR A 261 35.77 -9.96 -17.81
CA THR A 261 36.87 -10.94 -17.88
C THR A 261 36.77 -11.88 -19.07
N LYS A 262 35.74 -11.75 -19.91
CA LYS A 262 35.46 -12.64 -21.05
C LYS A 262 35.32 -14.12 -20.65
N THR A 263 34.79 -14.38 -19.45
CA THR A 263 34.57 -15.74 -18.91
C THR A 263 33.09 -16.07 -18.75
N LEU A 264 32.20 -15.36 -19.45
CA LEU A 264 30.76 -15.57 -19.38
C LEU A 264 30.35 -17.02 -19.71
N SER A 265 31.05 -17.67 -20.66
CA SER A 265 30.78 -19.06 -21.02
C SER A 265 31.12 -20.04 -19.89
N ASN A 266 32.21 -19.78 -19.15
CA ASN A 266 32.58 -20.60 -17.99
C ASN A 266 31.51 -20.47 -16.90
N TYR A 267 31.06 -19.24 -16.63
CA TYR A 267 30.00 -19.00 -15.64
C TYR A 267 28.70 -19.74 -16.00
N TYR A 268 28.31 -19.74 -17.28
CA TYR A 268 27.14 -20.50 -17.73
C TYR A 268 27.31 -22.03 -17.57
N GLN A 269 28.48 -22.56 -17.90
CA GLN A 269 28.77 -23.99 -17.73
C GLN A 269 28.79 -24.42 -16.26
N GLU A 270 29.32 -23.57 -15.38
CA GLU A 270 29.30 -23.75 -13.93
C GLU A 270 27.85 -23.77 -13.40
N LEU A 271 27.02 -22.81 -13.84
CA LEU A 271 25.61 -22.71 -13.45
C LEU A 271 24.79 -23.95 -13.85
N LEU A 272 25.05 -24.50 -15.04
CA LEU A 272 24.43 -25.74 -15.52
C LEU A 272 24.98 -27.02 -14.90
N GLY A 273 26.05 -26.94 -14.09
CA GLY A 273 26.66 -28.09 -13.46
C GLY A 273 27.50 -28.98 -14.37
N HIS A 274 27.83 -28.53 -15.59
CA HIS A 274 28.53 -29.33 -16.62
C HIS A 274 30.06 -29.33 -16.52
N VAL A 275 30.66 -28.85 -15.42
CA VAL A 275 32.10 -29.03 -15.17
C VAL A 275 32.31 -30.30 -14.35
N ARG A 276 32.77 -31.37 -15.01
CA ARG A 276 33.55 -32.43 -14.33
C ARG A 276 34.82 -31.76 -13.82
N TYR A 277 35.09 -31.88 -12.52
CA TYR A 277 36.37 -31.48 -11.92
C TYR A 277 37.53 -32.03 -12.75
N GLY A 278 38.17 -31.16 -13.53
CA GLY A 278 39.21 -31.54 -14.46
C GLY A 278 39.87 -30.28 -15.01
N SER A 279 41.00 -29.92 -14.40
CA SER A 279 41.96 -28.91 -14.86
C SER A 279 41.59 -27.42 -14.74
N MET A 280 41.64 -26.88 -13.53
CA MET A 280 41.97 -25.45 -13.35
C MET A 280 43.02 -25.22 -12.25
N ASN A 281 44.10 -25.99 -12.33
CA ASN A 281 45.39 -25.66 -11.72
C ASN A 281 46.27 -25.04 -12.82
N ARG A 282 46.17 -23.73 -13.03
CA ARG A 282 47.24 -22.86 -13.59
C ARG A 282 46.67 -21.46 -13.82
N TYR A 283 46.72 -20.61 -12.79
CA TYR A 283 47.04 -19.18 -12.88
C TYR A 283 47.27 -18.68 -11.44
N LYS A 284 48.33 -19.21 -10.80
CA LYS A 284 48.92 -18.54 -9.65
C LYS A 284 49.74 -17.36 -10.18
N ASN A 285 49.60 -16.22 -9.51
CA ASN A 285 50.43 -15.02 -9.65
C ASN A 285 50.20 -14.14 -10.87
N HIS A 286 49.16 -13.31 -10.81
CA HIS A 286 49.34 -11.90 -11.11
C HIS A 286 48.61 -11.04 -10.08
N LYS A 287 49.36 -10.18 -9.38
CA LYS A 287 48.86 -9.05 -8.60
C LYS A 287 48.08 -8.13 -9.54
N LEU A 288 46.81 -8.41 -9.76
CA LEU A 288 45.89 -7.50 -10.44
C LEU A 288 45.42 -6.48 -9.40
N LYS A 289 46.08 -5.31 -9.45
CA LYS A 289 45.66 -4.09 -8.74
C LYS A 289 44.21 -3.77 -9.08
N TYR A 290 43.51 -3.28 -8.07
CA TYR A 290 42.25 -2.53 -8.14
C TYR A 290 42.17 -1.68 -9.42
N TYR A 291 41.14 -1.93 -10.25
CA TYR A 291 40.81 -1.03 -11.35
C TYR A 291 39.43 -0.42 -11.11
N ALA A 292 39.47 0.86 -10.79
CA ALA A 292 38.32 1.75 -10.76
C ALA A 292 37.70 1.84 -12.16
N VAL A 293 36.38 1.68 -12.26
CA VAL A 293 35.65 2.33 -13.35
C VAL A 293 35.43 3.76 -12.91
N SER A 294 36.09 4.68 -13.60
CA SER A 294 35.92 6.11 -13.45
C SER A 294 34.47 6.50 -13.77
N MET A 295 33.61 6.51 -12.75
CA MET A 295 32.66 7.62 -12.62
C MET A 295 32.07 7.82 -11.23
N TYR A 296 32.14 6.88 -10.27
CA TYR A 296 31.70 7.15 -8.89
C TYR A 296 32.48 6.34 -7.84
N PRO A 297 33.05 6.96 -6.79
CA PRO A 297 33.80 6.26 -5.76
C PRO A 297 32.85 5.66 -4.71
N LYS A 298 33.07 4.38 -4.35
CA LYS A 298 32.39 3.55 -3.32
C LYS A 298 31.29 2.56 -3.79
N CYS A 299 31.46 1.94 -4.95
CA CYS A 299 30.89 0.60 -5.16
C CYS A 299 31.79 -0.43 -4.44
N TYR A 300 31.27 -1.21 -3.50
CA TYR A 300 32.01 -2.33 -2.92
C TYR A 300 32.22 -3.40 -4.00
N TYR A 301 33.45 -3.47 -4.50
CA TYR A 301 33.88 -4.50 -5.43
C TYR A 301 33.91 -5.85 -4.71
N ILE A 302 33.00 -6.74 -5.09
CA ILE A 302 32.88 -8.11 -4.61
C ILE A 302 34.12 -8.91 -5.10
N PRO A 303 35.12 -9.26 -4.23
CA PRO A 303 36.39 -9.85 -4.69
C PRO A 303 36.28 -11.34 -5.08
N LYS A 304 37.20 -11.81 -5.92
CA LYS A 304 37.27 -13.11 -6.61
C LYS A 304 37.09 -14.41 -5.79
N CYS A 305 36.44 -15.38 -6.45
CA CYS A 305 36.64 -16.84 -6.49
C CYS A 305 36.50 -17.71 -5.22
N PHE A 306 35.38 -18.43 -5.06
CA PHE A 306 35.28 -19.90 -5.16
C PHE A 306 33.81 -20.38 -5.18
N THR A 307 33.55 -21.45 -5.95
CA THR A 307 32.34 -22.32 -6.11
C THR A 307 30.94 -21.72 -6.03
N LEU A 308 30.33 -21.51 -7.20
CA LEU A 308 28.88 -21.38 -7.36
C LEU A 308 28.29 -22.72 -7.79
N GLU A 309 27.49 -23.36 -6.94
CA GLU A 309 26.78 -24.61 -7.24
C GLU A 309 25.26 -24.31 -7.32
N LYS A 310 24.68 -24.26 -8.53
CA LYS A 310 24.13 -25.31 -9.42
C LYS A 310 22.60 -25.37 -9.28
N MET A 311 21.88 -25.27 -10.40
CA MET A 311 20.43 -25.52 -10.41
C MET A 311 20.06 -26.90 -9.87
N ASP A 312 21.01 -27.84 -9.84
CA ASP A 312 20.84 -29.16 -9.24
C ASP A 312 20.64 -29.10 -7.71
N ASP A 313 21.29 -28.17 -6.99
CA ASP A 313 21.06 -28.00 -5.55
C ASP A 313 19.63 -27.54 -5.27
N LEU A 314 19.10 -26.61 -6.06
CA LEU A 314 17.71 -26.19 -5.97
C LEU A 314 16.75 -27.34 -6.31
N ARG A 315 17.09 -28.19 -7.29
CA ARG A 315 16.30 -29.39 -7.61
C ARG A 315 16.31 -30.41 -6.48
N GLU A 316 17.44 -30.60 -5.81
CA GLU A 316 17.55 -31.47 -4.64
C GLU A 316 16.71 -30.93 -3.49
N LEU A 317 16.80 -29.62 -3.22
CA LEU A 317 15.97 -28.96 -2.22
C LEU A 317 14.48 -29.16 -2.50
N VAL A 318 14.05 -28.95 -3.75
CA VAL A 318 12.65 -29.15 -4.19
C VAL A 318 12.15 -30.56 -3.94
N ARG A 319 13.02 -31.58 -4.11
CA ARG A 319 12.68 -32.99 -3.89
C ARG A 319 12.68 -33.38 -2.41
N GLY A 320 13.32 -32.60 -1.54
CA GLY A 320 13.34 -32.83 -0.10
C GLY A 320 12.06 -32.37 0.61
N PRO A 321 11.88 -32.77 1.88
CA PRO A 321 10.79 -32.25 2.71
C PRO A 321 11.00 -30.75 2.97
N GLN A 322 9.94 -29.95 2.81
CA GLN A 322 9.94 -28.51 3.09
C GLN A 322 8.73 -28.14 3.94
N THR A 323 8.89 -27.09 4.73
CA THR A 323 7.75 -26.32 5.27
C THR A 323 7.05 -25.53 4.15
N GLU A 324 5.83 -25.08 4.40
CA GLU A 324 5.06 -24.26 3.46
C GLU A 324 5.81 -22.97 3.07
N ILE A 325 6.38 -22.27 4.05
CA ILE A 325 7.19 -21.06 3.84
C ILE A 325 8.43 -21.37 3.00
N GLN A 326 9.16 -22.43 3.31
CA GLN A 326 10.34 -22.83 2.52
C GLN A 326 9.98 -23.14 1.06
N ARG A 327 8.83 -23.78 0.82
CA ARG A 327 8.35 -24.06 -0.54
C ARG A 327 8.06 -22.77 -1.31
N LEU A 328 7.35 -21.82 -0.70
CA LEU A 328 7.08 -20.51 -1.32
C LEU A 328 8.36 -19.77 -1.69
N THR A 329 9.37 -19.78 -0.79
CA THR A 329 10.67 -19.17 -1.06
C THR A 329 11.38 -19.86 -2.22
N LEU A 330 11.40 -21.19 -2.25
CA LEU A 330 11.99 -21.96 -3.34
C LEU A 330 11.32 -21.68 -4.68
N GLU A 331 9.99 -21.67 -4.74
CA GLU A 331 9.24 -21.40 -5.97
C GLU A 331 9.58 -20.01 -6.55
N ALA A 332 9.64 -18.99 -5.68
CA ALA A 332 10.02 -17.64 -6.06
C ALA A 332 11.48 -17.58 -6.54
N VAL A 333 12.41 -18.19 -5.81
CA VAL A 333 13.84 -18.24 -6.16
C VAL A 333 14.04 -18.94 -7.50
N ILE A 334 13.43 -20.11 -7.70
CA ILE A 334 13.53 -20.89 -8.94
C ILE A 334 13.02 -20.09 -10.13
N THR A 335 11.88 -19.40 -9.98
CA THR A 335 11.31 -18.57 -11.04
C THR A 335 12.31 -17.51 -11.53
N ILE A 336 12.97 -16.83 -10.59
CA ILE A 336 13.98 -15.81 -10.91
C ILE A 336 15.26 -16.44 -11.49
N GLU A 337 15.73 -17.54 -10.94
CA GLU A 337 16.97 -18.21 -11.38
C GLU A 337 16.82 -18.81 -12.80
N VAL A 338 15.64 -19.32 -13.16
CA VAL A 338 15.34 -19.80 -14.52
C VAL A 338 15.42 -18.64 -15.52
N HIS A 339 14.82 -17.51 -15.20
CA HIS A 339 14.95 -16.31 -16.02
C HIS A 339 16.41 -15.85 -16.14
N ALA A 340 17.14 -15.79 -15.03
CA ALA A 340 18.56 -15.41 -14.98
C ALA A 340 19.45 -16.31 -15.86
N ARG A 341 19.20 -17.63 -15.87
CA ARG A 341 19.85 -18.60 -16.78
C ARG A 341 19.53 -18.31 -18.25
N ASP A 342 18.27 -18.07 -18.57
CA ASP A 342 17.83 -17.87 -19.95
C ASP A 342 18.40 -16.55 -20.52
N VAL A 343 18.47 -15.51 -19.70
CA VAL A 343 19.18 -14.26 -20.02
C VAL A 343 20.66 -14.52 -20.28
N LEU A 344 21.34 -15.26 -19.39
CA LEU A 344 22.76 -15.58 -19.54
C LEU A 344 23.03 -16.37 -20.85
N TYR A 345 22.18 -17.34 -21.17
CA TYR A 345 22.25 -18.07 -22.43
C TYR A 345 22.11 -17.14 -23.64
N LYS A 346 21.15 -16.21 -23.59
CA LYS A 346 20.94 -15.21 -24.65
C LYS A 346 22.17 -14.31 -24.82
N LEU A 347 22.76 -13.82 -23.73
CA LEU A 347 23.98 -12.98 -23.79
C LEU A 347 25.15 -13.71 -24.47
N LEU A 348 25.26 -15.03 -24.27
CA LEU A 348 26.26 -15.86 -24.95
C LEU A 348 25.99 -16.01 -26.44
N GLN A 349 24.73 -16.26 -26.83
CA GLN A 349 24.34 -16.35 -28.24
C GLN A 349 24.62 -15.05 -28.99
N GLU A 350 24.31 -13.92 -28.36
CA GLU A 350 24.54 -12.57 -28.89
C GLU A 350 26.01 -12.11 -28.78
N LYS A 351 26.90 -12.93 -28.20
CA LYS A 351 28.34 -12.66 -28.01
C LYS A 351 28.62 -11.32 -27.32
N VAL A 352 27.84 -11.00 -26.29
CA VAL A 352 28.00 -9.77 -25.52
C VAL A 352 29.38 -9.74 -24.87
N SER A 353 30.12 -8.65 -25.10
CA SER A 353 31.50 -8.47 -24.61
C SER A 353 31.73 -7.12 -23.93
N ASN A 354 30.69 -6.29 -23.85
CA ASN A 354 30.74 -4.97 -23.22
C ASN A 354 29.58 -4.85 -22.20
N VAL A 355 29.88 -4.34 -21.01
CA VAL A 355 28.87 -4.07 -19.96
C VAL A 355 27.89 -2.96 -20.35
N ASN A 356 28.17 -2.20 -21.41
CA ASN A 356 27.27 -1.20 -21.97
C ASN A 356 26.42 -1.75 -23.14
N ASP A 357 26.50 -3.05 -23.45
CA ASP A 357 25.71 -3.66 -24.51
C ASP A 357 24.22 -3.63 -24.17
N PHE A 358 23.39 -3.26 -25.15
CA PHE A 358 21.94 -3.15 -24.98
C PHE A 358 21.30 -4.42 -24.42
N ASN A 359 21.75 -5.61 -24.85
CA ASN A 359 21.20 -6.87 -24.39
C ASN A 359 21.42 -7.09 -22.88
N TRP A 360 22.51 -6.57 -22.33
CA TRP A 360 22.77 -6.60 -20.90
C TRP A 360 22.09 -5.45 -20.16
N ILE A 361 22.25 -4.21 -20.64
CA ILE A 361 21.72 -3.06 -19.90
C ILE A 361 20.19 -3.02 -19.88
N SER A 362 19.51 -3.65 -20.85
CA SER A 362 18.04 -3.78 -20.88
C SER A 362 17.47 -4.69 -19.78
N GLN A 363 18.32 -5.50 -19.12
CA GLN A 363 17.91 -6.35 -18.00
C GLN A 363 17.74 -5.52 -16.72
N LEU A 364 16.90 -6.00 -15.80
CA LEU A 364 16.77 -5.42 -14.47
C LEU A 364 17.94 -5.89 -13.60
N ARG A 365 18.82 -4.95 -13.22
CA ARG A 365 20.12 -5.23 -12.58
C ARG A 365 20.19 -4.62 -11.19
N TYR A 366 20.76 -5.35 -10.24
CA TYR A 366 20.78 -4.97 -8.82
C TYR A 366 22.20 -4.68 -8.37
N TYR A 367 22.39 -3.55 -7.69
CA TYR A 367 23.70 -3.09 -7.24
C TYR A 367 23.63 -2.64 -5.80
N TRP A 368 24.59 -3.09 -4.99
CA TRP A 368 24.82 -2.54 -3.67
C TRP A 368 25.83 -1.39 -3.77
N VAL A 369 25.37 -0.15 -3.57
CA VAL A 369 26.17 1.07 -3.75
C VAL A 369 25.87 2.04 -2.62
N ASN A 370 26.92 2.55 -1.95
CA ASN A 370 26.79 3.48 -0.82
C ASN A 370 25.81 2.98 0.27
N ASP A 371 25.99 1.72 0.68
CA ASP A 371 25.19 1.06 1.73
C ASP A 371 23.68 0.98 1.43
N ASP A 372 23.31 1.03 0.13
CA ASP A 372 21.94 0.97 -0.33
C ASP A 372 21.83 0.12 -1.60
N LEU A 373 20.70 -0.54 -1.78
CA LEU A 373 20.39 -1.37 -2.93
C LEU A 373 19.75 -0.50 -4.01
N LYS A 374 20.35 -0.52 -5.20
CA LYS A 374 19.87 0.20 -6.38
C LYS A 374 19.48 -0.78 -7.47
N VAL A 375 18.37 -0.49 -8.12
CA VAL A 375 17.87 -1.24 -9.28
C VAL A 375 18.12 -0.39 -10.52
N ARG A 376 18.79 -0.95 -11.53
CA ARG A 376 19.08 -0.27 -12.80
C ARG A 376 18.48 -1.01 -13.98
N ALA A 377 17.95 -0.25 -14.93
CA ALA A 377 17.52 -0.71 -16.24
C ALA A 377 17.86 0.36 -17.28
N VAL A 378 18.55 -0.03 -18.34
CA VAL A 378 19.13 0.87 -19.37
C VAL A 378 19.96 1.97 -18.70
N ASN A 379 19.49 3.22 -18.80
CA ASN A 379 20.14 4.42 -18.25
C ASN A 379 19.48 4.89 -16.94
N ALA A 380 18.46 4.18 -16.47
CA ALA A 380 17.73 4.54 -15.28
C ALA A 380 18.30 3.83 -14.05
N GLU A 381 18.37 4.55 -12.94
CA GLU A 381 18.69 4.04 -11.61
C GLU A 381 17.55 4.41 -10.66
N PHE A 382 17.13 3.45 -9.86
CA PHE A 382 16.07 3.60 -8.87
C PHE A 382 16.54 3.08 -7.52
N PRO A 383 16.16 3.73 -6.41
CA PRO A 383 16.32 3.15 -5.08
C PRO A 383 15.43 1.91 -4.95
N TYR A 384 15.92 0.87 -4.28
CA TYR A 384 15.06 -0.18 -3.75
C TYR A 384 14.23 0.42 -2.60
N GLY A 385 12.91 0.21 -2.60
CA GLY A 385 11.99 0.88 -1.68
C GLY A 385 11.94 0.28 -0.27
N TYR A 386 12.49 -0.93 -0.10
CA TYR A 386 12.50 -1.68 1.17
C TYR A 386 11.12 -1.81 1.84
N GLU A 387 10.04 -1.79 1.05
CA GLU A 387 8.73 -2.20 1.52
C GLU A 387 8.76 -3.69 1.88
N TYR A 388 8.19 -4.08 3.02
CA TYR A 388 8.10 -5.49 3.38
C TYR A 388 7.05 -6.19 2.53
N LEU A 389 7.52 -7.07 1.64
CA LEU A 389 6.69 -7.80 0.69
C LEU A 389 6.27 -9.18 1.19
N GLY A 390 6.86 -9.67 2.27
CA GLY A 390 6.75 -11.06 2.71
C GLY A 390 7.27 -12.06 1.68
N ASN A 391 6.97 -13.34 1.92
CA ASN A 391 7.38 -14.45 1.07
C ASN A 391 6.38 -14.69 -0.07
N THR A 392 6.23 -13.71 -0.96
CA THR A 392 5.26 -13.79 -2.05
C THR A 392 5.86 -14.40 -3.32
N GLY A 393 5.01 -15.09 -4.09
CA GLY A 393 5.40 -15.64 -5.39
C GLY A 393 5.83 -14.57 -6.40
N ARG A 394 6.66 -14.99 -7.36
CA ARG A 394 7.14 -14.16 -8.48
C ARG A 394 6.47 -14.60 -9.78
N LEU A 395 6.15 -13.63 -10.63
CA LEU A 395 5.62 -13.92 -11.97
C LEU A 395 6.71 -14.52 -12.85
N VAL A 396 6.36 -15.51 -13.67
CA VAL A 396 7.28 -16.04 -14.68
C VAL A 396 7.62 -14.95 -15.70
N ILE A 397 8.90 -14.59 -15.76
CA ILE A 397 9.39 -13.50 -16.61
C ILE A 397 9.61 -14.02 -18.02
N THR A 398 8.65 -13.70 -18.91
CA THR A 398 8.72 -13.99 -20.34
C THR A 398 9.33 -12.81 -21.12
N PRO A 399 9.74 -12.98 -22.40
CA PRO A 399 10.21 -11.86 -23.21
C PRO A 399 9.22 -10.69 -23.36
N LEU A 400 7.91 -10.97 -23.26
CA LEU A 400 6.89 -9.93 -23.24
C LEU A 400 6.87 -9.17 -21.91
N THR A 401 7.10 -9.89 -20.80
CA THR A 401 7.22 -9.32 -19.45
C THR A 401 8.43 -8.39 -19.38
N ASP A 402 9.59 -8.83 -19.88
CA ASP A 402 10.80 -7.99 -19.96
C ASP A 402 10.57 -6.71 -20.75
N ARG A 403 9.88 -6.81 -21.89
CA ARG A 403 9.55 -5.63 -22.70
C ARG A 403 8.62 -4.67 -21.94
N CYS A 404 7.68 -5.20 -21.18
CA CYS A 404 6.81 -4.41 -20.32
C CYS A 404 7.63 -3.72 -19.21
N TYR A 405 8.54 -4.45 -18.54
CA TYR A 405 9.44 -3.90 -17.52
C TYR A 405 10.29 -2.77 -18.07
N LEU A 406 10.89 -2.96 -19.24
CA LEU A 406 11.68 -1.95 -19.93
C LEU A 406 10.87 -0.68 -20.22
N THR A 407 9.63 -0.84 -20.68
CA THR A 407 8.73 0.28 -21.01
C THR A 407 8.31 1.04 -19.74
N LEU A 408 7.90 0.30 -18.70
CA LEU A 408 7.47 0.87 -17.43
C LEU A 408 8.61 1.58 -16.70
N THR A 409 9.80 0.98 -16.66
CA THR A 409 10.99 1.60 -16.06
C THR A 409 11.44 2.83 -16.84
N GLY A 410 11.39 2.79 -18.18
CA GLY A 410 11.65 3.97 -19.02
C GLY A 410 10.67 5.12 -18.75
N ALA A 411 9.37 4.83 -18.65
CA ALA A 411 8.36 5.83 -18.31
C ALA A 411 8.59 6.41 -16.90
N LEU A 412 8.86 5.54 -15.92
CA LEU A 412 9.10 5.94 -14.53
C LEU A 412 10.35 6.83 -14.39
N HIS A 413 11.42 6.53 -15.14
CA HIS A 413 12.62 7.35 -15.20
C HIS A 413 12.32 8.79 -15.66
N LEU A 414 11.41 8.92 -16.63
CA LEU A 414 10.95 10.20 -17.17
C LEU A 414 9.81 10.84 -16.37
N LYS A 415 9.44 10.26 -15.22
CA LYS A 415 8.30 10.70 -14.39
C LYS A 415 6.95 10.67 -15.12
N PHE A 416 6.80 9.76 -16.08
CA PHE A 416 5.53 9.48 -16.75
C PHE A 416 4.85 8.22 -16.18
N GLY A 417 3.54 8.15 -16.37
CA GLY A 417 2.76 6.93 -16.14
C GLY A 417 2.98 5.91 -17.26
N GLY A 418 2.90 4.63 -16.92
CA GLY A 418 2.87 3.53 -17.88
C GLY A 418 1.45 3.08 -18.18
N ALA A 419 1.10 2.89 -19.45
CA ALA A 419 -0.20 2.37 -19.87
C ALA A 419 -0.05 1.05 -20.65
N PRO A 420 0.23 -0.09 -19.98
CA PRO A 420 0.21 -1.39 -20.63
C PRO A 420 -1.19 -1.65 -21.21
N ALA A 421 -1.27 -1.84 -22.52
CA ALA A 421 -2.52 -2.10 -23.24
C ALA A 421 -2.55 -3.54 -23.78
N GLY A 422 -3.72 -4.17 -23.73
CA GLY A 422 -3.94 -5.53 -24.23
C GLY A 422 -5.22 -6.16 -23.68
N PRO A 423 -5.64 -7.32 -24.21
CA PRO A 423 -6.87 -8.02 -23.79
C PRO A 423 -6.94 -8.32 -22.29
N ALA A 424 -8.15 -8.55 -21.76
CA ALA A 424 -8.31 -9.01 -20.38
C ALA A 424 -7.59 -10.35 -20.16
N GLY A 425 -7.03 -10.56 -18.96
CA GLY A 425 -6.33 -11.81 -18.63
C GLY A 425 -4.90 -11.96 -19.18
N THR A 426 -4.36 -11.00 -19.93
CA THR A 426 -2.97 -11.07 -20.45
C THR A 426 -1.89 -10.67 -19.44
N GLY A 427 -2.19 -10.73 -18.14
CA GLY A 427 -1.21 -10.49 -17.07
C GLY A 427 -0.74 -9.04 -16.92
N LYS A 428 -1.43 -8.03 -17.47
CA LYS A 428 -1.03 -6.60 -17.39
C LYS A 428 -0.84 -6.13 -15.96
N THR A 429 -1.87 -6.31 -15.13
CA THR A 429 -1.85 -5.91 -13.71
C THR A 429 -0.82 -6.71 -12.93
N GLU A 430 -0.73 -8.02 -13.16
CA GLU A 430 0.22 -8.89 -12.47
C GLU A 430 1.67 -8.58 -12.85
N THR A 431 1.93 -8.17 -14.11
CA THR A 431 3.24 -7.69 -14.56
C THR A 431 3.62 -6.42 -13.80
N THR A 432 2.71 -5.45 -13.69
CA THR A 432 2.97 -4.21 -12.93
C THR A 432 3.20 -4.50 -11.44
N LYS A 433 2.43 -5.41 -10.84
CA LYS A 433 2.64 -5.84 -9.45
C LYS A 433 4.00 -6.52 -9.26
N ASP A 434 4.38 -7.44 -10.15
CA ASP A 434 5.67 -8.13 -10.04
C ASP A 434 6.86 -7.17 -10.25
N LEU A 435 6.70 -6.15 -11.10
CA LEU A 435 7.67 -5.05 -11.21
C LEU A 435 7.76 -4.24 -9.91
N ALA A 436 6.63 -3.88 -9.30
CA ALA A 436 6.61 -3.17 -8.02
C ALA A 436 7.31 -3.97 -6.90
N LYS A 437 7.10 -5.29 -6.85
CA LYS A 437 7.85 -6.21 -5.98
C LYS A 437 9.35 -6.20 -6.26
N ALA A 438 9.74 -6.12 -7.54
CA ALA A 438 11.15 -6.01 -7.91
C ALA A 438 11.79 -4.72 -7.37
N PHE A 439 11.04 -3.62 -7.33
CA PHE A 439 11.50 -2.37 -6.69
C PHE A 439 11.27 -2.31 -5.18
N ALA A 440 10.60 -3.30 -4.57
CA ALA A 440 10.12 -3.26 -3.19
C ALA A 440 9.38 -1.96 -2.83
N ILE A 441 8.39 -1.63 -3.65
CA ILE A 441 7.46 -0.52 -3.41
C ILE A 441 6.05 -1.07 -3.23
N GLN A 442 5.24 -0.38 -2.44
CA GLN A 442 3.83 -0.70 -2.26
C GLN A 442 3.08 -0.58 -3.60
N CYS A 443 2.28 -1.58 -3.95
CA CYS A 443 1.53 -1.63 -5.20
C CYS A 443 0.04 -1.66 -4.93
N VAL A 444 -0.62 -0.52 -5.13
CA VAL A 444 -2.07 -0.43 -4.96
C VAL A 444 -2.77 -0.58 -6.31
N VAL A 445 -3.73 -1.50 -6.38
CA VAL A 445 -4.53 -1.75 -7.58
C VAL A 445 -5.96 -1.30 -7.35
N PHE A 446 -6.39 -0.36 -8.18
CA PHE A 446 -7.76 0.12 -8.21
C PHE A 446 -8.44 -0.36 -9.48
N ASN A 447 -9.56 -1.06 -9.31
CA ASN A 447 -10.45 -1.40 -10.41
C ASN A 447 -11.41 -0.24 -10.61
N CYS A 448 -11.23 0.52 -11.69
CA CYS A 448 -12.13 1.62 -12.03
C CYS A 448 -13.54 1.06 -12.32
N SER A 449 -14.56 1.73 -11.77
CA SER A 449 -15.97 1.46 -12.02
C SER A 449 -16.71 2.78 -12.28
N ASP A 450 -17.94 2.70 -12.78
CA ASP A 450 -18.77 3.89 -13.05
C ASP A 450 -19.12 4.69 -11.78
N GLN A 451 -18.88 4.11 -10.60
CA GLN A 451 -19.09 4.76 -9.29
C GLN A 451 -17.89 5.60 -8.85
N LEU A 452 -16.77 5.52 -9.58
CA LEU A 452 -15.50 6.14 -9.20
C LEU A 452 -15.45 7.58 -9.74
N ASP A 453 -15.60 8.55 -8.83
CA ASP A 453 -15.63 9.96 -9.17
C ASP A 453 -14.24 10.63 -9.11
N PHE A 454 -14.16 11.86 -9.63
CA PHE A 454 -12.91 12.62 -9.65
C PHE A 454 -12.39 12.95 -8.24
N MET A 455 -13.28 13.03 -7.24
CA MET A 455 -12.93 13.27 -5.85
C MET A 455 -12.22 12.06 -5.24
N SER A 456 -12.73 10.86 -5.50
CA SER A 456 -12.12 9.58 -5.09
C SER A 456 -10.76 9.40 -5.77
N MET A 457 -10.66 9.64 -7.08
CA MET A 457 -9.37 9.64 -7.78
C MET A 457 -8.38 10.65 -7.18
N GLY A 458 -8.84 11.85 -6.84
CA GLY A 458 -8.03 12.87 -6.18
C GLY A 458 -7.48 12.41 -4.83
N LYS A 459 -8.28 11.72 -4.01
CA LYS A 459 -7.82 11.11 -2.75
C LYS A 459 -6.72 10.06 -3.01
N PHE A 460 -6.88 9.19 -4.00
CA PHE A 460 -5.88 8.17 -4.32
C PHE A 460 -4.57 8.76 -4.82
N PHE A 461 -4.62 9.76 -5.71
CA PHE A 461 -3.42 10.42 -6.21
C PHE A 461 -2.66 11.17 -5.10
N LYS A 462 -3.35 11.74 -4.11
CA LYS A 462 -2.69 12.33 -2.92
C LYS A 462 -1.91 11.28 -2.12
N GLY A 463 -2.46 10.07 -2.00
CA GLY A 463 -1.79 8.94 -1.36
C GLY A 463 -0.58 8.43 -2.13
N LEU A 464 -0.67 8.36 -3.46
CA LEU A 464 0.41 7.87 -4.33
C LEU A 464 1.56 8.88 -4.54
N ALA A 465 1.26 10.18 -4.51
CA ALA A 465 2.24 11.22 -4.77
C ALA A 465 3.15 11.53 -3.57
N ARG A 466 2.85 10.98 -2.41
CA ARG A 466 3.57 11.19 -1.15
C ARG A 466 4.19 9.88 -0.70
#